data_AF-A0A7C5B8L0-F1
#
_entry.id   AF-A0A7C5B8L0-F1
#
_cell.length_a   1.000
_cell.length_b   1.000
_cell.length_c   1.000
_cell.angle_alpha   90.00
_cell.angle_beta   90.00
_cell.angle_gamma   90.00
#
_symmetry.space_group_name_H-M   'P 1'
#
loop_
_entity.id
_entity.type
_entity.pdbx_description
1 polymer ?
#
loop_
_entity_poly.entity_id
_entity_poly.type
_entity_poly.pdbx_seq_one_letter_code
_entity_poly.pdbx_strand_id
1 'polypeptide(L)'
;MAEETKNEVKEEKKEEKKRAKVEEEEVVEVSKIKPKLSERTKRLLELRAEKKAKEPEFRRQEWFRYKRIGEEWRKPRGSHSKQRRHFKRRPNVVSIGYGGPAEVRGYHPSGFKEVLVHNLNELTNVNPETEAIRVAGGVGLRLRRRIEKRADKRGIKILNRVATREE
;
A
#
# COMPACT_ATOMS: atom_id res chain seq x y z
N MET A 1 8.74 20.60 -50.71
CA MET A 1 7.35 20.23 -50.37
C MET A 1 7.21 18.82 -49.75
N ALA A 2 7.51 17.71 -50.45
CA ALA A 2 7.33 16.36 -49.88
C ALA A 2 8.45 15.90 -48.91
N GLU A 3 9.61 16.56 -48.96
CA GLU A 3 10.79 16.23 -48.14
C GLU A 3 10.83 17.04 -46.84
N GLU A 4 10.38 18.29 -46.88
CA GLU A 4 10.20 19.17 -45.70
C GLU A 4 9.13 18.62 -44.76
N THR A 5 7.99 18.21 -45.31
CA THR A 5 6.89 17.56 -44.56
C THR A 5 7.31 16.24 -43.90
N LYS A 6 8.23 15.48 -44.52
CA LYS A 6 8.82 14.28 -43.91
C LYS A 6 9.79 14.59 -42.77
N ASN A 7 10.50 15.71 -42.83
CA ASN A 7 11.40 16.14 -41.75
C ASN A 7 10.63 16.72 -40.56
N GLU A 8 9.59 17.52 -40.79
CA GLU A 8 8.71 18.04 -39.74
C GLU A 8 8.02 16.91 -38.96
N VAL A 9 7.44 15.92 -39.66
CA VAL A 9 6.82 14.73 -39.02
C VAL A 9 7.85 13.89 -38.25
N LYS A 10 9.13 13.95 -38.62
CA LYS A 10 10.21 13.22 -37.94
C LYS A 10 10.71 13.96 -36.70
N GLU A 11 10.67 15.29 -36.70
CA GLU A 11 10.97 16.12 -35.52
C GLU A 11 9.84 16.07 -34.50
N GLU A 12 8.58 16.16 -34.91
CA GLU A 12 7.41 16.02 -34.02
C GLU A 12 7.40 14.66 -33.32
N LYS A 13 7.65 13.56 -34.06
CA LYS A 13 7.80 12.21 -33.48
C LYS A 13 8.99 12.08 -32.53
N LYS A 14 10.01 12.92 -32.66
CA LYS A 14 11.20 12.92 -31.80
C LYS A 14 10.97 13.74 -30.53
N GLU A 15 10.18 14.81 -30.61
CA GLU A 15 9.69 15.56 -29.44
C GLU A 15 8.69 14.76 -28.62
N GLU A 16 7.71 14.09 -29.25
CA GLU A 16 6.77 13.19 -28.58
C GLU A 16 7.50 12.07 -27.83
N LYS A 17 8.48 11.43 -28.46
CA LYS A 17 9.32 10.41 -27.81
C LYS A 17 10.14 10.96 -26.65
N LYS A 18 10.60 12.21 -26.72
CA LYS A 18 11.31 12.85 -25.61
C LYS A 18 10.36 13.15 -24.45
N ARG A 19 9.15 13.67 -24.72
CA ARG A 19 8.12 13.95 -23.70
C ARG A 19 7.66 12.69 -22.99
N ALA A 20 7.34 11.64 -23.74
CA ALA A 20 6.95 10.34 -23.17
C ALA A 20 8.06 9.73 -22.28
N LYS A 21 9.33 9.90 -22.66
CA LYS A 21 10.46 9.43 -21.85
C LYS A 21 10.62 10.22 -20.54
N VAL A 22 10.39 11.53 -20.58
CA VAL A 22 10.42 12.39 -19.39
C VAL A 22 9.26 12.05 -18.45
N GLU A 23 8.06 11.81 -18.99
CA GLU A 23 6.89 11.39 -18.23
C GLU A 23 7.07 10.01 -17.58
N GLU A 24 7.66 9.03 -18.29
CA GLU A 24 8.02 7.73 -17.70
C GLU A 24 9.06 7.87 -16.58
N GLU A 25 10.09 8.70 -16.76
CA GLU A 25 11.11 8.94 -15.73
C GLU A 25 10.51 9.62 -14.48
N GLU A 26 9.63 10.62 -14.64
CA GLU A 26 8.92 11.26 -13.54
C GLU A 26 7.99 10.29 -12.80
N VAL A 27 7.19 9.48 -13.52
CA VAL A 27 6.29 8.48 -12.92
C VAL A 27 7.08 7.44 -12.11
N VAL A 28 8.25 7.04 -12.62
CA VAL A 28 9.16 6.13 -11.93
C VAL A 28 9.79 6.79 -10.71
N GLU A 29 10.13 8.09 -10.74
CA GLU A 29 10.65 8.81 -9.57
C GLU A 29 9.64 8.93 -8.43
N VAL A 30 8.38 9.25 -8.70
CA VAL A 30 7.37 9.40 -7.63
C VAL A 30 7.09 8.05 -6.92
N SER A 31 7.31 6.93 -7.62
CA SER A 31 7.21 5.59 -7.02
C SER A 31 8.36 5.26 -6.04
N LYS A 32 9.53 5.90 -6.21
CA LYS A 32 10.76 5.66 -5.43
C LYS A 32 10.86 6.45 -4.13
N ILE A 33 9.89 7.31 -3.81
CA ILE A 33 9.90 8.11 -2.57
C ILE A 33 9.93 7.18 -1.35
N LYS A 34 10.90 7.41 -0.46
CA LYS A 34 11.08 6.70 0.81
C LYS A 34 10.82 7.67 1.98
N PRO A 35 10.26 7.18 3.09
CA PRO A 35 9.98 8.03 4.25
C PRO A 35 11.27 8.41 4.98
N LYS A 36 11.29 9.59 5.58
CA LYS A 36 12.33 9.98 6.55
C LYS A 36 11.93 9.46 7.93
N LEU A 37 12.64 8.44 8.41
CA LEU A 37 12.35 7.75 9.66
C LEU A 37 13.55 7.80 10.61
N SER A 38 13.26 7.93 11.92
CA SER A 38 14.26 7.82 12.98
C SER A 38 14.80 6.39 13.08
N GLU A 39 16.03 6.23 13.56
CA GLU A 39 16.65 4.90 13.74
C GLU A 39 15.81 3.98 14.64
N ARG A 40 15.23 4.56 15.70
CA ARG A 40 14.31 3.84 16.61
C ARG A 40 13.11 3.27 15.85
N THR A 41 12.47 4.07 15.00
CA THR A 41 11.28 3.61 14.25
C THR A 41 11.62 2.56 13.21
N LYS A 42 12.79 2.67 12.54
CA LYS A 42 13.30 1.63 11.63
C LYS A 42 13.48 0.29 12.34
N ARG A 43 14.17 0.29 13.49
CA ARG A 43 14.36 -0.92 14.31
C ARG A 43 13.03 -1.54 14.75
N LEU A 44 12.06 -0.71 15.14
CA LEU A 44 10.73 -1.19 15.54
C LEU A 44 9.96 -1.80 14.36
N LEU A 45 10.10 -1.27 13.15
CA LEU A 45 9.50 -1.84 11.94
C LEU A 45 10.10 -3.21 11.61
N GLU A 46 11.41 -3.38 11.74
CA GLU A 46 12.10 -4.66 11.57
C GLU A 46 11.60 -5.69 12.59
N LEU A 47 11.59 -5.33 13.88
CA LEU A 47 11.04 -6.18 14.95
C LEU A 47 9.58 -6.58 14.70
N ARG A 48 8.78 -5.66 14.15
CA ARG A 48 7.39 -5.96 13.76
C ARG A 48 7.36 -6.98 12.62
N ALA A 49 8.21 -6.85 11.61
CA ALA A 49 8.27 -7.79 10.49
C ALA A 49 8.69 -9.19 10.96
N GLU A 50 9.70 -9.28 11.83
CA GLU A 50 10.15 -10.54 12.42
C GLU A 50 9.06 -11.22 13.26
N LYS A 51 8.33 -10.46 14.08
CA LYS A 51 7.19 -10.98 14.86
C LYS A 51 6.09 -11.49 13.94
N LYS A 52 5.70 -10.69 12.94
CA LYS A 52 4.65 -11.05 11.97
C LYS A 52 5.02 -12.32 11.19
N ALA A 53 6.29 -12.53 10.85
CA ALA A 53 6.74 -13.74 10.17
C ALA A 53 6.60 -15.02 11.02
N LYS A 54 6.66 -14.90 12.35
CA LYS A 54 6.50 -16.01 13.31
C LYS A 54 5.03 -16.22 13.71
N GLU A 55 4.17 -15.22 13.49
CA GLU A 55 2.76 -15.27 13.84
C GLU A 55 1.99 -16.25 12.94
N PRO A 56 1.07 -17.05 13.50
CA PRO A 56 0.15 -17.82 12.68
C PRO A 56 -0.87 -16.86 12.04
N GLU A 57 -1.45 -17.24 10.91
CA GLU A 57 -2.43 -16.41 10.20
C GLU A 57 -3.79 -16.27 10.92
N PHE A 58 -3.96 -16.89 12.09
CA PHE A 58 -5.18 -16.83 12.90
C PHE A 58 -6.47 -17.18 12.15
N ARG A 59 -6.47 -18.33 11.45
CA ARG A 59 -7.68 -18.85 10.80
C ARG A 59 -8.61 -19.57 11.79
N ARG A 60 -9.91 -19.63 11.48
CA ARG A 60 -10.91 -20.37 12.28
C ARG A 60 -10.55 -21.84 12.49
N GLN A 61 -10.92 -22.44 13.62
CA GLN A 61 -10.82 -23.89 13.79
C GLN A 61 -11.52 -24.62 12.64
N GLU A 62 -10.82 -25.55 11.98
CA GLU A 62 -11.36 -26.41 10.91
C GLU A 62 -11.88 -25.65 9.67
N TRP A 63 -11.37 -24.43 9.43
CA TRP A 63 -11.67 -23.64 8.22
C TRP A 63 -11.52 -24.44 6.92
N PHE A 64 -10.48 -25.28 6.83
CA PHE A 64 -10.17 -26.08 5.65
C PHE A 64 -11.06 -27.31 5.47
N ARG A 65 -11.80 -27.74 6.52
CA ARG A 65 -12.52 -29.02 6.51
C ARG A 65 -13.89 -28.90 5.82
N TYR A 66 -14.55 -27.76 5.93
CA TYR A 66 -15.90 -27.57 5.42
C TYR A 66 -16.05 -26.21 4.74
N LYS A 67 -16.58 -26.19 3.51
CA LYS A 67 -16.84 -24.96 2.75
C LYS A 67 -17.75 -23.95 3.47
N ARG A 68 -18.68 -24.44 4.31
CA ARG A 68 -19.56 -23.60 5.15
C ARG A 68 -18.84 -22.86 6.28
N ILE A 69 -17.60 -23.24 6.60
CA ILE A 69 -16.78 -22.60 7.63
C ILE A 69 -15.80 -21.68 6.91
N GLY A 70 -15.99 -20.37 7.03
CA GLY A 70 -15.04 -19.39 6.52
C GLY A 70 -13.72 -19.36 7.29
N GLU A 71 -12.75 -18.63 6.75
CA GLU A 71 -11.42 -18.47 7.32
C GLU A 71 -11.37 -17.50 8.52
N GLU A 72 -12.40 -16.66 8.67
CA GLU A 72 -12.52 -15.66 9.73
C GLU A 72 -12.35 -16.23 11.13
N TRP A 73 -11.40 -15.68 11.89
CA TRP A 73 -11.15 -16.08 13.27
C TRP A 73 -12.42 -16.08 14.12
N ARG A 74 -12.66 -17.19 14.83
CA ARG A 74 -13.66 -17.29 15.89
C ARG A 74 -13.05 -18.02 17.08
N LYS A 75 -13.24 -17.48 18.28
CA LYS A 75 -12.73 -18.10 19.51
C LYS A 75 -13.28 -19.53 19.64
N PRO A 76 -12.43 -20.58 19.72
CA PRO A 76 -12.91 -21.95 19.85
C PRO A 76 -13.56 -22.16 21.22
N ARG A 77 -14.84 -22.54 21.23
CA ARG A 77 -15.64 -22.65 22.47
C ARG A 77 -15.77 -24.08 23.01
N GLY A 78 -15.75 -25.10 22.16
CA GLY A 78 -16.04 -26.49 22.58
C GLY A 78 -15.08 -27.05 23.64
N SER A 79 -15.63 -27.81 24.60
CA SER A 79 -14.88 -28.45 25.71
C SER A 79 -13.70 -29.29 25.23
N HIS A 80 -13.94 -30.09 24.19
CA HIS A 80 -12.96 -31.00 23.61
C HIS A 80 -12.14 -30.38 22.48
N SER A 81 -12.29 -29.08 22.20
CA SER A 81 -11.51 -28.40 21.16
C SER A 81 -10.01 -28.47 21.50
N LYS A 82 -9.25 -29.11 20.62
CA LYS A 82 -7.79 -29.24 20.76
C LYS A 82 -7.08 -27.90 20.56
N GLN A 83 -7.67 -27.00 19.78
CA GLN A 83 -7.17 -25.64 19.62
C GLN A 83 -7.39 -24.83 20.91
N ARG A 84 -8.59 -24.90 21.51
CA ARG A 84 -8.89 -24.26 22.81
C ARG A 84 -7.98 -24.77 23.93
N ARG A 85 -7.60 -26.05 23.88
CA ARG A 85 -6.68 -26.69 24.83
C ARG A 85 -5.19 -26.50 24.49
N HIS A 86 -4.86 -25.65 23.51
CA HIS A 86 -3.48 -25.30 23.14
C HIS A 86 -2.58 -26.50 22.77
N PHE A 87 -3.12 -27.50 22.06
CA PHE A 87 -2.32 -28.64 21.62
C PHE A 87 -1.29 -28.20 20.56
N LYS A 88 -0.01 -28.58 20.71
CA LYS A 88 1.13 -28.17 19.84
C LYS A 88 0.87 -28.30 18.33
N ARG A 89 0.15 -29.34 17.90
CA ARG A 89 -0.17 -29.59 16.49
C ARG A 89 -1.26 -28.68 15.90
N ARG A 90 -1.88 -27.82 16.71
CA ARG A 90 -2.90 -26.86 16.27
C ARG A 90 -2.35 -25.45 16.37
N PRO A 91 -2.73 -24.54 15.46
CA PRO A 91 -2.38 -23.13 15.58
C PRO A 91 -2.84 -22.58 16.93
N ASN A 92 -2.03 -21.73 17.55
CA ASN A 92 -2.34 -21.17 18.85
C ASN A 92 -3.58 -20.24 18.79
N VAL A 93 -4.20 -20.02 19.93
CA VAL A 93 -5.33 -19.09 20.08
C VAL A 93 -4.81 -17.66 20.15
N VAL A 94 -5.53 -16.72 19.53
CA VAL A 94 -5.24 -15.28 19.60
C VAL A 94 -5.12 -14.83 21.07
N SER A 95 -4.06 -14.08 21.37
CA SER A 95 -3.75 -13.52 22.69
C SER A 95 -3.09 -12.14 22.56
N ILE A 96 -3.05 -11.37 23.66
CA ILE A 96 -2.47 -10.01 23.69
C ILE A 96 -0.96 -10.03 23.37
N GLY A 97 -0.27 -11.13 23.65
CA GLY A 97 1.18 -11.28 23.42
C GLY A 97 1.60 -11.23 21.94
N TYR A 98 0.67 -11.44 21.02
CA TYR A 98 0.90 -11.27 19.57
C TYR A 98 0.86 -9.80 19.12
N GLY A 99 0.64 -8.85 20.03
CA GLY A 99 0.73 -7.43 19.71
C GLY A 99 2.15 -7.03 19.27
N GLY A 100 2.27 -6.46 18.06
CA GLY A 100 3.47 -5.75 17.63
C GLY A 100 3.71 -4.45 18.41
N PRO A 101 4.90 -3.82 18.28
CA PRO A 101 5.22 -2.57 18.96
C PRO A 101 4.19 -1.48 18.66
N ALA A 102 3.78 -0.71 19.67
CA ALA A 102 2.68 0.23 19.56
C ALA A 102 2.95 1.39 18.58
N GLU A 103 4.17 1.95 18.61
CA GLU A 103 4.56 3.12 17.82
C GLU A 103 4.45 2.90 16.30
N VAL A 104 4.80 1.70 15.83
CA VAL A 104 4.82 1.36 14.40
C VAL A 104 3.61 0.52 13.99
N ARG A 105 2.62 0.37 14.86
CA ARG A 105 1.42 -0.41 14.57
C ARG A 105 0.60 0.31 13.51
N GLY A 106 0.20 -0.41 12.45
CA GLY A 106 -0.58 0.16 11.36
C GLY A 106 0.23 0.89 10.27
N TYR A 107 1.56 0.99 10.41
CA TYR A 107 2.40 1.55 9.35
C TYR A 107 2.42 0.60 8.14
N HIS A 108 2.54 1.16 6.93
CA HIS A 108 2.73 0.40 5.69
C HIS A 108 4.10 -0.31 5.71
N PRO A 109 4.28 -1.47 5.04
CA PRO A 109 5.58 -2.15 4.97
C PRO A 109 6.74 -1.28 4.46
N SER A 110 6.44 -0.26 3.64
CA SER A 110 7.47 0.70 3.20
C SER A 110 7.86 1.74 4.26
N GLY A 111 7.21 1.72 5.43
CA GLY A 111 7.49 2.60 6.57
C GLY A 111 6.66 3.89 6.62
N PHE A 112 5.80 4.16 5.63
CA PHE A 112 4.87 5.30 5.69
C PHE A 112 3.70 5.03 6.62
N LYS A 113 3.21 6.07 7.28
CA LYS A 113 1.89 6.04 7.92
C LYS A 113 0.82 6.30 6.85
N GLU A 114 -0.18 5.43 6.79
CA GLU A 114 -1.22 5.52 5.78
C GLU A 114 -2.28 6.55 6.17
N VAL A 115 -2.64 7.42 5.24
CA VAL A 115 -3.77 8.34 5.36
C VAL A 115 -4.79 8.00 4.28
N LEU A 116 -6.02 7.71 4.70
CA LEU A 116 -7.13 7.47 3.78
C LEU A 116 -7.70 8.81 3.32
N VAL A 117 -7.82 9.00 2.01
CA VAL A 117 -8.26 10.26 1.41
C VAL A 117 -9.48 10.05 0.51
N HIS A 118 -10.46 10.94 0.65
CA HIS A 118 -11.71 10.97 -0.09
C HIS A 118 -11.82 12.16 -1.06
N ASN A 119 -11.21 13.31 -0.73
CA ASN A 119 -11.34 14.55 -1.47
C ASN A 119 -10.00 15.32 -1.59
N LEU A 120 -10.03 16.44 -2.32
CA LEU A 120 -8.83 17.26 -2.56
C LEU A 120 -8.35 18.04 -1.32
N ASN A 121 -9.26 18.37 -0.41
CA ASN A 121 -8.95 19.23 0.73
C ASN A 121 -8.13 18.46 1.78
N GLU A 122 -8.43 17.18 1.95
CA GLU A 122 -7.71 16.27 2.85
C GLU A 122 -6.22 16.11 2.48
N LEU A 123 -5.83 16.36 1.23
CA LEU A 123 -4.41 16.33 0.84
C LEU A 123 -3.61 17.41 1.55
N THR A 124 -4.23 18.52 1.95
CA THR A 124 -3.52 19.70 2.48
C THR A 124 -2.80 19.41 3.79
N ASN A 125 -3.41 18.56 4.64
CA ASN A 125 -2.94 18.25 5.98
C ASN A 125 -1.91 17.11 6.04
N VAL A 126 -1.59 16.47 4.90
CA VAL A 126 -0.70 15.30 4.85
C VAL A 126 0.76 15.74 4.75
N ASN A 127 1.63 15.14 5.57
CA ASN A 127 3.08 15.38 5.50
C ASN A 127 3.76 14.40 4.51
N PRO A 128 4.36 14.87 3.41
CA PRO A 128 4.96 14.01 2.38
C PRO A 128 6.13 13.14 2.88
N GLU A 129 6.82 13.55 3.94
CA GLU A 129 8.03 12.84 4.40
C GLU A 129 7.73 11.60 5.24
N THR A 130 6.60 11.60 5.95
CA THR A 130 6.24 10.56 6.92
C THR A 130 4.99 9.79 6.53
N GLU A 131 4.11 10.41 5.75
CA GLU A 131 2.79 9.89 5.43
C GLU A 131 2.65 9.59 3.94
N ALA A 132 1.89 8.55 3.62
CA ALA A 132 1.51 8.20 2.27
C ALA A 132 -0.01 8.12 2.17
N ILE A 133 -0.53 8.48 1.00
CA ILE A 133 -1.97 8.53 0.75
C ILE A 133 -2.44 7.20 0.17
N ARG A 134 -3.57 6.71 0.68
CA ARG A 134 -4.42 5.72 0.01
C ARG A 134 -5.72 6.40 -0.39
N VAL A 135 -6.02 6.40 -1.68
CA VAL A 135 -7.30 6.93 -2.18
C VAL A 135 -8.40 5.93 -1.91
N ALA A 136 -9.51 6.37 -1.32
CA ALA A 136 -10.64 5.51 -0.99
C ALA A 136 -11.29 4.86 -2.23
N GLY A 137 -11.87 3.67 -2.05
CA GLY A 137 -12.50 2.91 -3.14
C GLY A 137 -13.69 3.62 -3.79
N GLY A 138 -14.46 4.38 -3.01
CA GLY A 138 -15.62 5.15 -3.49
C GLY A 138 -15.28 6.39 -4.34
N VAL A 139 -14.00 6.75 -4.46
CA VAL A 139 -13.57 7.91 -5.27
C VAL A 139 -13.51 7.51 -6.74
N GLY A 140 -14.38 8.13 -7.54
CA GLY A 140 -14.43 7.93 -8.98
C GLY A 140 -13.17 8.42 -9.72
N LEU A 141 -12.94 7.89 -10.92
CA LEU A 141 -11.72 8.11 -11.72
C LEU A 141 -11.41 9.59 -11.98
N ARG A 142 -12.45 10.40 -12.27
CA ARG A 142 -12.30 11.84 -12.53
C ARG A 142 -11.70 12.59 -11.34
N LEU A 143 -12.15 12.27 -10.12
CA LEU A 143 -11.63 12.89 -8.90
C LEU A 143 -10.27 12.30 -8.53
N ARG A 144 -10.07 11.00 -8.73
CA ARG A 144 -8.79 10.32 -8.56
C ARG A 144 -7.67 10.98 -9.35
N ARG A 145 -7.86 11.23 -10.65
CA ARG A 145 -6.88 11.92 -11.50
C ARG A 145 -6.53 13.31 -10.97
N ARG A 146 -7.50 14.03 -10.40
CA ARG A 146 -7.24 15.35 -9.79
C ARG A 146 -6.42 15.22 -8.50
N ILE A 147 -6.73 14.21 -7.69
CA ILE A 147 -5.99 13.90 -6.45
C ILE A 147 -4.55 13.52 -6.78
N GLU A 148 -4.33 12.65 -7.77
CA GLU A 148 -3.00 12.23 -8.23
C GLU A 148 -2.19 13.45 -8.69
N LYS A 149 -2.71 14.24 -9.63
CA LYS A 149 -2.04 15.47 -10.10
C LYS A 149 -1.71 16.45 -8.97
N ARG A 150 -2.56 16.56 -7.93
CA ARG A 150 -2.30 17.44 -6.79
C ARG A 150 -1.28 16.85 -5.81
N ALA A 151 -1.27 15.53 -5.65
CA ALA A 151 -0.30 14.82 -4.82
C ALA A 151 1.10 14.86 -5.43
N ASP A 152 1.21 14.66 -6.76
CA ASP A 152 2.48 14.76 -7.49
C ASP A 152 3.13 16.13 -7.31
N LYS A 153 2.33 17.20 -7.47
CA LYS A 153 2.78 18.58 -7.21
C LYS A 153 3.26 18.83 -5.78
N ARG A 154 2.81 18.05 -4.81
CA ARG A 154 3.24 18.13 -3.41
C ARG A 154 4.32 17.09 -3.04
N GLY A 155 4.70 16.23 -3.98
CA GLY A 155 5.63 15.12 -3.74
C GLY A 155 5.09 14.06 -2.77
N ILE A 156 3.77 13.89 -2.68
CA ILE A 156 3.17 12.91 -1.76
C ILE A 156 3.05 11.55 -2.45
N LYS A 157 3.50 10.48 -1.79
CA LYS A 157 3.39 9.12 -2.30
C LYS A 157 1.95 8.62 -2.23
N ILE A 158 1.43 8.14 -3.36
CA ILE A 158 0.13 7.44 -3.44
C ILE A 158 0.37 5.94 -3.52
N LEU A 159 -0.27 5.17 -2.63
CA LEU A 159 -0.08 3.72 -2.52
C LEU A 159 -0.85 2.92 -3.59
N ASN A 160 -1.98 3.44 -4.06
CA ASN A 160 -2.88 2.79 -5.01
C ASN A 160 -3.13 3.65 -6.25
N ARG A 161 -2.04 3.96 -6.97
CA ARG A 161 -2.11 4.69 -8.25
C ARG A 161 -2.87 3.90 -9.29
N VAL A 162 -3.63 4.61 -10.13
CA VAL A 162 -4.21 4.03 -11.34
C VAL A 162 -3.17 4.09 -12.44
N ALA A 163 -2.96 2.97 -13.15
CA ALA A 163 -2.12 2.96 -14.35
C ALA A 163 -2.87 3.69 -15.46
N THR A 164 -2.60 4.97 -15.64
CA THR A 164 -3.01 5.69 -16.86
C THR A 164 -2.02 5.37 -17.96
N ARG A 165 -2.50 4.70 -19.02
CA ARG A 165 -1.93 4.90 -20.35
C ARG A 165 -2.38 6.28 -20.78
N GLU A 166 -1.43 7.17 -20.99
CA GLU A 166 -1.70 8.42 -21.67
C GLU A 166 -1.91 8.08 -23.16
N GLU A 167 -3.02 8.56 -23.72
CA GLU A 167 -3.31 8.51 -25.16
C GLU A 167 -2.70 9.74 -25.84
#